data_AF-A0A8T5ILM8-F1
#
_entry.id   AF-A0A8T5ILM8-F1
#
_cell.length_a   1.000
_cell.length_b   1.000
_cell.length_c   1.000
_cell.angle_alpha   90.00
_cell.angle_beta   90.00
_cell.angle_gamma   90.00
#
_symmetry.space_group_name_H-M   'P 1'
#
loop_
_entity.id
_entity.type
_entity.pdbx_description
1 polymer ?
#
loop_
_entity_poly.entity_id
_entity_poly.type
_entity_poly.pdbx_seq_one_letter_code
_entity_poly.pdbx_strand_id
1 'polypeptide(L)'
;MTVLEQITQMKSQGIPEAQITGSLREQGVSPKQITDALAQSQIKSAVAGETPIPTADGMQPSIMGGETPPISGEQAYTPQTQEVAGGQMPTQDAYAQQPAQAGEYYEGGYDYNSQPAGGTDTMIEIAAQVFSEKIKKLQKQITGVAEFKTIAETKLENIEDRLKRIENSFDKLQIEILNKVGSYGNTLQSIKKEMSMMQDSFGKTMKKISTPTKKKTSKKK
;
A
#
# COMPACT_ATOMS: atom_id res chain seq x y z
N MET A 1 -30.17 -0.61 21.77
CA MET A 1 -29.06 -0.98 20.87
C MET A 1 -29.13 -0.08 19.66
N THR A 2 -28.01 0.49 19.23
CA THR A 2 -27.98 1.34 18.03
C THR A 2 -27.94 0.49 16.76
N VAL A 3 -28.39 1.02 15.62
CA VAL A 3 -28.35 0.31 14.32
C VAL A 3 -26.91 -0.10 13.97
N LEU A 4 -25.94 0.76 14.26
CA LEU A 4 -24.51 0.50 14.06
C LEU A 4 -24.00 -0.69 14.87
N GLU A 5 -24.41 -0.78 16.14
CA GLU A 5 -24.01 -1.84 17.06
C GLU A 5 -24.61 -3.19 16.65
N GLN A 6 -25.86 -3.18 16.19
CA GLN A 6 -26.52 -4.37 15.66
C GLN A 6 -25.87 -4.87 14.36
N ILE A 7 -25.52 -3.97 13.44
CA ILE A 7 -24.77 -4.31 12.22
C ILE A 7 -23.41 -4.91 12.58
N THR A 8 -22.69 -4.30 13.51
CA THR A 8 -21.37 -4.78 13.94
C THR A 8 -21.46 -6.17 14.59
N GLN A 9 -22.48 -6.39 15.42
CA GLN A 9 -22.75 -7.69 16.03
C GLN A 9 -23.11 -8.76 14.99
N MET A 10 -24.02 -8.48 14.06
CA MET A 10 -24.42 -9.41 13.00
C MET A 10 -23.26 -9.72 12.05
N LYS A 11 -22.43 -8.72 11.73
CA LYS A 11 -21.20 -8.88 10.95
C LYS A 11 -20.16 -9.75 11.67
N SER A 12 -20.02 -9.60 13.00
CA SER A 12 -19.14 -10.46 13.81
C SER A 12 -19.60 -11.92 13.88
N GLN A 13 -20.89 -12.17 13.63
CA GLN A 13 -21.47 -13.51 13.52
C GLN A 13 -21.35 -14.11 12.12
N GLY A 14 -20.69 -13.42 11.17
CA GLY A 14 -20.50 -13.89 9.80
C GLY A 14 -21.74 -13.76 8.91
N ILE A 15 -22.76 -13.00 9.33
CA ILE A 15 -23.98 -12.79 8.54
C ILE A 15 -23.65 -11.88 7.35
N PRO A 16 -24.03 -12.23 6.11
CA PRO A 16 -23.76 -11.41 4.93
C PRO A 16 -24.55 -10.08 4.96
N GLU A 17 -23.95 -9.00 4.47
CA GLU A 17 -24.52 -7.63 4.52
C GLU A 17 -25.91 -7.51 3.87
N ALA A 18 -26.19 -8.33 2.84
CA ALA A 18 -27.50 -8.40 2.19
C ALA A 18 -28.59 -8.92 3.16
N GLN A 19 -28.25 -9.88 4.01
CA GLN A 19 -29.17 -10.47 4.99
C GLN A 19 -29.33 -9.57 6.24
N ILE A 20 -28.29 -8.82 6.60
CA ILE A 20 -28.34 -7.76 7.62
C ILE A 20 -29.31 -6.65 7.18
N THR A 21 -29.23 -6.22 5.93
CA THR A 21 -30.10 -5.18 5.36
C THR A 21 -31.57 -5.61 5.36
N GLY A 22 -31.85 -6.88 5.02
CA GLY A 22 -33.19 -7.46 5.10
C GLY A 22 -33.74 -7.46 6.53
N SER A 23 -32.95 -7.96 7.49
CA SER A 23 -33.35 -8.06 8.90
C SER A 23 -33.63 -6.69 9.54
N LEU A 24 -32.81 -5.67 9.23
CA LEU A 24 -33.00 -4.31 9.74
C LEU A 24 -34.20 -3.61 9.11
N ARG A 25 -34.48 -3.90 7.83
CA ARG A 25 -35.67 -3.38 7.14
C ARG A 25 -36.95 -3.97 7.72
N GLU A 26 -36.96 -5.27 8.05
CA GLU A 26 -38.08 -5.92 8.75
C GLU A 26 -38.30 -5.35 10.16
N GLN A 27 -37.24 -4.87 10.80
CA GLN A 27 -37.29 -4.18 12.08
C GLN A 27 -37.69 -2.70 11.97
N GLY A 28 -38.07 -2.23 10.78
CA GLY A 28 -38.58 -0.87 10.55
C GLY A 28 -37.50 0.21 10.47
N VAL A 29 -36.23 -0.17 10.33
CA VAL A 29 -35.13 0.79 10.17
C VAL A 29 -35.15 1.37 8.75
N SER A 30 -35.01 2.70 8.63
CA SER A 30 -35.06 3.35 7.32
C SER A 30 -33.85 2.98 6.45
N PRO A 31 -34.02 2.87 5.11
CA PRO A 31 -32.92 2.52 4.21
C PRO A 31 -31.70 3.45 4.35
N LYS A 32 -31.93 4.75 4.56
CA LYS A 32 -30.86 5.73 4.78
C LYS A 32 -30.03 5.44 6.04
N GLN A 33 -30.69 5.05 7.13
CA GLN A 33 -30.00 4.72 8.38
C GLN A 33 -29.20 3.42 8.27
N ILE A 34 -29.68 2.45 7.48
CA ILE A 34 -28.97 1.20 7.22
C ILE A 34 -27.69 1.49 6.42
N THR A 35 -27.79 2.25 5.33
CA THR A 35 -26.63 2.59 4.49
C THR A 35 -25.57 3.38 5.24
N ASP A 36 -25.99 4.37 6.03
CA ASP A 36 -25.07 5.19 6.84
C ASP A 36 -24.38 4.35 7.93
N ALA A 37 -25.12 3.52 8.65
CA ALA A 37 -24.57 2.66 9.69
C ALA A 37 -23.66 1.54 9.13
N LEU A 38 -23.93 1.03 7.92
CA LEU A 38 -23.07 0.07 7.23
C LEU A 38 -21.73 0.71 6.84
N ALA A 39 -21.75 1.91 6.25
CA ALA A 39 -20.56 2.65 5.90
C ALA A 39 -19.71 2.97 7.14
N GLN A 40 -20.35 3.40 8.23
CA GLN A 40 -19.67 3.66 9.51
C GLN A 40 -19.06 2.37 10.10
N SER A 41 -19.74 1.23 10.00
CA SER A 41 -19.20 -0.07 10.45
C SER A 41 -17.97 -0.49 9.65
N GLN A 42 -18.00 -0.35 8.32
CA GLN A 42 -16.87 -0.68 7.44
C GLN A 42 -15.65 0.20 7.73
N ILE A 43 -15.86 1.52 7.91
CA ILE A 43 -14.79 2.46 8.29
C ILE A 43 -14.22 2.09 9.67
N LYS A 44 -15.08 1.76 10.65
CA LYS A 44 -14.66 1.36 11.99
C LYS A 44 -13.86 0.06 12.00
N SER A 45 -14.22 -0.92 11.17
CA SER A 45 -13.44 -2.15 10.98
C SER A 45 -12.06 -1.86 10.35
N ALA A 46 -11.99 -0.97 9.34
CA ALA A 46 -10.74 -0.62 8.68
C ALA A 46 -9.78 0.17 9.60
N VAL A 47 -10.32 1.01 10.49
CA VAL A 47 -9.53 1.81 11.45
C VAL A 47 -9.10 0.98 12.67
N ALA A 48 -9.85 -0.04 13.05
CA ALA A 48 -9.53 -0.91 14.20
C ALA A 48 -8.41 -1.92 13.94
N GLY A 49 -7.86 -2.00 12.72
CA GLY A 49 -6.69 -2.85 12.44
C GLY A 49 -6.93 -4.36 12.52
N GLU A 50 -8.19 -4.80 12.56
CA GLU A 50 -8.55 -6.21 12.49
C GLU A 50 -9.06 -6.55 11.08
N THR A 51 -8.12 -6.78 10.17
CA THR A 51 -8.39 -7.55 8.95
C THR A 51 -7.86 -8.97 9.13
N PRO A 52 -8.70 -9.96 9.46
CA PRO A 52 -8.54 -11.29 8.90
C PRO A 52 -8.76 -11.15 7.40
N ILE A 53 -7.72 -11.47 6.63
CA ILE A 53 -7.79 -11.59 5.18
C ILE A 53 -8.83 -12.68 4.89
N PRO A 54 -9.97 -12.41 4.24
CA PRO A 54 -10.82 -13.47 3.77
C PRO A 54 -10.09 -14.13 2.59
N THR A 55 -9.59 -15.34 2.82
CA THR A 55 -9.14 -16.25 1.77
C THR A 55 -10.35 -16.56 0.89
N ALA A 56 -10.53 -15.77 -0.16
CA ALA A 56 -11.45 -16.10 -1.24
C ALA A 56 -10.82 -17.25 -2.03
N ASP A 57 -11.35 -18.43 -1.75
CA ASP A 57 -11.21 -19.65 -2.53
C ASP A 57 -11.40 -19.36 -4.03
N GLY A 58 -10.49 -19.86 -4.85
CA GLY A 58 -10.69 -19.98 -6.29
C GLY A 58 -10.05 -18.91 -7.19
N MET A 59 -8.72 -18.88 -7.27
CA MET A 59 -8.05 -18.37 -8.48
C MET A 59 -7.00 -19.37 -8.98
N GLN A 60 -7.29 -19.90 -10.17
CA GLN A 60 -6.52 -20.90 -10.90
C GLN A 60 -5.13 -20.35 -11.31
N PRO A 61 -4.10 -21.21 -11.40
CA PRO A 61 -2.77 -20.77 -11.82
C PRO A 61 -2.69 -20.78 -13.35
N SER A 62 -2.36 -19.64 -13.96
CA SER A 62 -1.99 -19.60 -15.39
C SER A 62 -0.49 -19.37 -15.56
N ILE A 63 0.09 -20.44 -16.08
CA ILE A 63 1.37 -20.66 -16.72
C ILE A 63 1.72 -19.65 -17.84
N MET A 64 3.00 -19.30 -17.90
CA MET A 64 3.89 -19.30 -19.09
C MET A 64 3.42 -18.67 -20.42
N GLY A 65 4.18 -17.65 -20.84
CA GLY A 65 4.83 -17.63 -22.17
C GLY A 65 4.13 -16.90 -23.33
N GLY A 66 4.80 -15.86 -23.85
CA GLY A 66 4.90 -15.58 -25.29
C GLY A 66 3.80 -14.74 -25.96
N GLU A 67 4.24 -13.61 -26.54
CA GLU A 67 3.77 -13.00 -27.79
C GLU A 67 2.49 -12.10 -27.77
N THR A 68 2.71 -10.79 -27.96
CA THR A 68 1.77 -9.71 -28.38
C THR A 68 1.26 -9.90 -29.82
N PRO A 69 0.20 -9.23 -30.38
CA PRO A 69 -0.58 -8.03 -29.96
C PRO A 69 -2.14 -8.14 -30.25
N PRO A 70 -2.96 -7.07 -30.43
CA PRO A 70 -3.15 -5.79 -29.72
C PRO A 70 -4.52 -5.67 -29.00
N ILE A 71 -4.65 -4.61 -28.21
CA ILE A 71 -5.76 -4.27 -27.29
C ILE A 71 -6.96 -3.65 -28.02
N SER A 72 -8.17 -4.14 -27.73
CA SER A 72 -9.44 -3.48 -28.02
C SER A 72 -10.42 -3.67 -26.86
N GLY A 73 -11.01 -2.55 -26.39
CA GLY A 73 -12.24 -2.53 -25.59
C GLY A 73 -12.11 -2.21 -24.10
N GLU A 74 -11.85 -0.94 -23.76
CA GLU A 74 -12.22 -0.36 -22.47
C GLU A 74 -13.73 -0.08 -22.45
N GLN A 75 -14.49 -0.72 -21.55
CA GLN A 75 -15.86 -0.32 -21.22
C GLN A 75 -15.85 0.44 -19.88
N ALA A 76 -15.84 1.77 -20.00
CA ALA A 76 -16.13 2.68 -18.90
C ALA A 76 -17.65 2.77 -18.69
N TYR A 77 -18.11 2.52 -17.47
CA TYR A 77 -19.49 2.78 -17.05
C TYR A 77 -19.69 4.29 -16.84
N THR A 78 -20.59 4.90 -17.60
CA THR A 78 -21.13 6.25 -17.37
C THR A 78 -22.61 6.17 -16.96
N PRO A 79 -23.10 7.04 -16.06
CA PRO A 79 -24.51 7.05 -15.66
C PRO A 79 -25.41 7.68 -16.74
N GLN A 80 -26.53 7.01 -17.00
CA GLN A 80 -27.61 7.42 -17.90
C GLN A 80 -28.32 8.70 -17.41
N THR A 81 -28.44 9.70 -18.29
CA THR A 81 -29.38 10.84 -18.13
C THR A 81 -30.47 10.70 -19.18
N GLN A 82 -31.73 10.85 -18.75
CA GLN A 82 -32.91 10.68 -19.57
C GLN A 82 -33.12 11.82 -20.56
N GLU A 83 -33.61 11.42 -21.73
CA GLU A 83 -33.72 12.12 -23.01
C GLU A 83 -34.77 13.23 -23.03
N VAL A 84 -34.50 14.32 -23.75
CA VAL A 84 -35.52 15.05 -24.53
C VAL A 84 -34.98 15.26 -25.94
N ALA A 85 -35.73 14.71 -26.89
CA ALA A 85 -35.48 14.72 -28.31
C ALA A 85 -35.83 16.06 -28.97
N GLY A 86 -35.08 16.42 -30.00
CA GLY A 86 -35.61 17.21 -31.13
C GLY A 86 -34.72 18.36 -31.62
N GLY A 87 -34.17 18.20 -32.83
CA GLY A 87 -34.17 19.28 -33.82
C GLY A 87 -32.88 20.10 -34.01
N GLN A 88 -32.07 19.67 -34.99
CA GLN A 88 -31.51 20.46 -36.10
C GLN A 88 -30.74 21.77 -35.82
N MET A 89 -29.43 21.72 -36.11
CA MET A 89 -28.57 22.86 -36.48
C MET A 89 -29.14 23.64 -37.67
N PRO A 90 -28.96 24.98 -37.72
CA PRO A 90 -27.83 25.49 -38.51
C PRO A 90 -27.12 26.75 -37.96
N THR A 91 -25.80 26.77 -38.20
CA THR A 91 -24.88 27.90 -38.47
C THR A 91 -25.07 29.26 -37.78
N GLN A 92 -24.05 29.61 -37.00
CA GLN A 92 -23.82 30.90 -36.37
C GLN A 92 -23.16 31.87 -37.36
N ASP A 93 -23.85 32.95 -37.71
CA ASP A 93 -23.30 34.09 -38.45
C ASP A 93 -23.69 35.41 -37.76
N ALA A 94 -22.69 36.29 -37.70
CA ALA A 94 -22.72 37.75 -37.60
C ALA A 94 -23.64 38.49 -36.59
N TYR A 95 -22.98 39.27 -35.73
CA TYR A 95 -23.52 40.41 -34.99
C TYR A 95 -24.24 41.42 -35.90
N ALA A 96 -25.48 41.80 -35.54
CA ALA A 96 -26.11 43.06 -35.95
C ALA A 96 -27.22 43.51 -34.96
N GLN A 97 -27.35 44.83 -34.80
CA GLN A 97 -28.15 45.58 -33.82
C GLN A 97 -29.64 45.77 -34.20
N GLN A 98 -30.51 45.86 -33.15
CA GLN A 98 -31.79 46.64 -32.99
C GLN A 98 -32.97 46.43 -34.00
N PRO A 99 -34.24 46.80 -33.71
CA PRO A 99 -34.84 47.43 -32.52
C PRO A 99 -36.12 46.76 -31.96
N ALA A 100 -36.60 47.35 -30.85
CA ALA A 100 -37.81 47.02 -30.10
C ALA A 100 -39.10 46.94 -30.93
N GLN A 101 -40.02 46.04 -30.55
CA GLN A 101 -41.45 46.22 -30.71
C GLN A 101 -42.21 45.65 -29.50
N ALA A 102 -43.17 46.45 -29.06
CA ALA A 102 -44.08 46.21 -27.96
C ALA A 102 -45.13 45.14 -28.32
N GLY A 103 -45.55 44.39 -27.31
CA GLY A 103 -46.66 43.44 -27.37
C GLY A 103 -47.11 43.09 -25.96
N GLU A 104 -47.93 43.96 -25.36
CA GLU A 104 -48.82 43.62 -24.25
C GLU A 104 -49.75 42.49 -24.70
N TYR A 105 -49.81 41.37 -23.97
CA TYR A 105 -51.04 40.57 -23.84
C TYR A 105 -51.03 39.75 -22.53
N TYR A 106 -51.90 40.19 -21.60
CA TYR A 106 -52.69 39.46 -20.61
C TYR A 106 -52.11 38.27 -19.83
N GLU A 107 -51.82 38.56 -18.55
CA GLU A 107 -52.49 38.02 -17.34
C GLU A 107 -52.89 36.54 -17.35
N GLY A 108 -52.06 35.73 -16.71
CA GLY A 108 -52.41 34.41 -16.15
C GLY A 108 -51.86 34.35 -14.72
N GLY A 109 -52.64 34.87 -13.77
CA GLY A 109 -52.30 34.87 -12.35
C GLY A 109 -52.24 33.45 -11.80
N TYR A 110 -51.04 32.97 -11.53
CA TYR A 110 -50.80 31.91 -10.56
C TYR A 110 -50.24 32.59 -9.32
N ASP A 111 -51.13 32.81 -8.37
CA ASP A 111 -50.83 33.24 -7.01
C ASP A 111 -49.92 32.19 -6.36
N TYR A 112 -48.61 32.35 -6.54
CA TYR A 112 -47.63 31.64 -5.74
C TYR A 112 -47.59 32.35 -4.39
N ASN A 113 -48.47 31.85 -3.52
CA ASN A 113 -48.50 32.12 -2.09
C ASN A 113 -47.09 32.40 -1.56
N SER A 114 -46.82 33.68 -1.36
CA SER A 114 -45.57 34.20 -0.83
C SER A 114 -45.52 33.90 0.65
N GLN A 115 -45.12 32.66 0.96
CA GLN A 115 -44.72 32.22 2.29
C GLN A 115 -43.19 32.42 2.44
N PRO A 116 -42.71 32.69 3.65
CA PRO A 116 -41.77 33.76 3.94
C PRO A 116 -40.38 33.57 3.29
N ALA A 117 -39.94 34.61 2.59
CA ALA A 117 -38.59 34.83 2.08
C ALA A 117 -37.54 35.03 3.21
N GLY A 118 -37.48 34.09 4.14
CA GLY A 118 -36.54 34.09 5.27
C GLY A 118 -35.95 32.72 5.60
N GLY A 119 -36.45 31.63 5.02
CA GLY A 119 -35.92 30.28 5.26
C GLY A 119 -34.78 29.88 4.31
N THR A 120 -34.87 30.26 3.04
CA THR A 120 -33.90 29.85 2.01
C THR A 120 -32.59 30.61 2.14
N ASP A 121 -32.62 31.92 2.40
CA ASP A 121 -31.39 32.71 2.58
C ASP A 121 -30.60 32.27 3.83
N THR A 122 -31.29 31.96 4.92
CA THR A 122 -30.65 31.40 6.13
C THR A 122 -30.12 29.98 5.89
N MET A 123 -30.84 29.15 5.12
CA MET A 123 -30.33 27.84 4.70
C MET A 123 -29.08 27.95 3.80
N ILE A 124 -29.06 28.92 2.87
CA ILE A 124 -27.91 29.19 2.00
C ILE A 124 -26.72 29.69 2.83
N GLU A 125 -26.94 30.57 3.80
CA GLU A 125 -25.89 31.07 4.70
C GLU A 125 -25.31 29.94 5.56
N ILE A 126 -26.16 29.12 6.16
CA ILE A 126 -25.72 27.93 6.93
C ILE A 126 -24.96 26.95 6.03
N ALA A 127 -25.46 26.69 4.81
CA ALA A 127 -24.80 25.80 3.87
C ALA A 127 -23.42 26.33 3.44
N ALA A 128 -23.31 27.64 3.15
CA ALA A 128 -22.05 28.29 2.79
C ALA A 128 -21.04 28.26 3.94
N GLN A 129 -21.50 28.46 5.19
CA GLN A 129 -20.67 28.35 6.37
C GLN A 129 -20.17 26.92 6.59
N VAL A 130 -21.07 25.93 6.55
CA VAL A 130 -20.72 24.51 6.71
C VAL A 130 -19.76 24.08 5.61
N PHE A 131 -20.02 24.48 4.35
CA PHE A 131 -19.13 24.20 3.23
C PHE A 131 -17.74 24.80 3.45
N SER A 132 -17.66 26.08 3.83
CA SER A 132 -16.39 26.76 4.13
C SER A 132 -15.62 26.10 5.26
N GLU A 133 -16.31 25.64 6.32
CA GLU A 133 -15.69 24.89 7.41
C GLU A 133 -15.14 23.54 6.94
N LYS A 134 -15.89 22.80 6.11
CA LYS A 134 -15.43 21.52 5.56
C LYS A 134 -14.24 21.70 4.63
N ILE A 135 -14.25 22.73 3.76
CA ILE A 135 -13.12 23.04 2.87
C ILE A 135 -11.88 23.45 3.67
N LYS A 136 -12.02 24.26 4.72
CA LYS A 136 -10.89 24.60 5.60
C LYS A 136 -10.31 23.37 6.30
N LYS A 137 -11.16 22.43 6.75
CA LYS A 137 -10.72 21.15 7.33
C LYS A 137 -9.99 20.29 6.30
N LEU A 138 -10.52 20.19 5.07
CA LEU A 138 -9.89 19.47 3.97
C LEU A 138 -8.52 20.07 3.62
N GLN A 139 -8.43 21.39 3.51
CA GLN A 139 -7.18 22.11 3.25
C GLN A 139 -6.14 21.79 4.33
N LYS A 140 -6.53 21.84 5.60
CA LYS A 140 -5.63 21.49 6.71
C LYS A 140 -5.12 20.04 6.62
N GLN A 141 -5.99 19.10 6.25
CA GLN A 141 -5.60 17.70 6.07
C GLN A 141 -4.63 17.53 4.89
N ILE A 142 -4.86 18.22 3.77
CA ILE A 142 -3.95 18.22 2.61
C ILE A 142 -2.58 18.80 2.98
N THR A 143 -2.54 19.90 3.73
CA THR A 143 -1.28 20.45 4.27
C THR A 143 -0.57 19.44 5.16
N GLY A 144 -1.29 18.75 6.04
CA GLY A 144 -0.72 17.69 6.88
C GLY A 144 -0.13 16.53 6.06
N VAL A 145 -0.75 16.16 4.92
CA VAL A 145 -0.21 15.15 4.01
C VAL A 145 1.06 15.65 3.32
N ALA A 146 1.12 16.92 2.93
CA ALA A 146 2.32 17.51 2.33
C ALA A 146 3.49 17.55 3.35
N GLU A 147 3.22 17.96 4.59
CA GLU A 147 4.21 17.93 5.67
C GLU A 147 4.68 16.51 5.98
N PHE A 148 3.74 15.56 6.02
CA PHE A 148 4.06 14.14 6.18
C PHE A 148 4.97 13.64 5.05
N LYS A 149 4.69 14.00 3.79
CA LYS A 149 5.54 13.64 2.64
C LYS A 149 6.97 14.13 2.85
N THR A 150 7.16 15.39 3.22
CA THR A 150 8.50 15.95 3.46
C THR A 150 9.20 15.24 4.62
N ILE A 151 8.53 15.01 5.74
CA ILE A 151 9.12 14.30 6.89
C ILE A 151 9.46 12.84 6.53
N ALA A 152 8.58 12.17 5.79
CA ALA A 152 8.78 10.79 5.36
C ALA A 152 9.95 10.69 4.37
N GLU A 153 10.07 11.61 3.42
CA GLU A 153 11.21 11.70 2.49
C GLU A 153 12.53 11.85 3.25
N THR A 154 12.63 12.81 4.18
CA THR A 154 13.84 12.99 4.99
C THR A 154 14.17 11.77 5.85
N LYS A 155 13.16 11.12 6.44
CA LYS A 155 13.37 9.89 7.22
C LYS A 155 13.82 8.72 6.34
N LEU A 156 13.27 8.59 5.15
CA LEU A 156 13.62 7.53 4.21
C LEU A 156 15.05 7.70 3.71
N GLU A 157 15.45 8.93 3.37
CA GLU A 157 16.84 9.27 2.99
C GLU A 157 17.81 8.94 4.13
N ASN A 158 17.48 9.28 5.38
CA ASN A 158 18.31 8.92 6.52
C ASN A 158 18.44 7.40 6.71
N ILE A 159 17.35 6.65 6.50
CA ILE A 159 17.35 5.19 6.55
C ILE A 159 18.24 4.63 5.44
N GLU A 160 18.16 5.16 4.22
CA GLU A 160 18.99 4.76 3.10
C GLU A 160 20.48 4.95 3.42
N ASP A 161 20.87 6.10 3.96
CA ASP A 161 22.26 6.37 4.34
C ASP A 161 22.76 5.43 5.44
N ARG A 162 21.92 5.15 6.43
CA ARG A 162 22.24 4.19 7.50
C ARG A 162 22.37 2.78 6.94
N LEU A 163 21.52 2.38 6.00
CA LEU A 163 21.58 1.08 5.35
C LEU A 163 22.88 0.92 4.57
N LYS A 164 23.26 1.93 3.75
CA LYS A 164 24.55 1.96 3.05
C LYS A 164 25.73 1.83 4.02
N ARG A 165 25.69 2.50 5.18
CA ARG A 165 26.74 2.36 6.19
C ARG A 165 26.79 0.96 6.79
N ILE A 166 25.63 0.34 7.04
CA ILE A 166 25.53 -1.03 7.54
C ILE A 166 26.10 -2.01 6.52
N GLU A 167 25.72 -1.90 5.24
CA GLU A 167 26.24 -2.70 4.14
C GLU A 167 27.77 -2.62 4.07
N ASN A 168 28.32 -1.40 4.06
CA ASN A 168 29.77 -1.19 4.08
C ASN A 168 30.46 -1.81 5.33
N SER A 169 29.82 -1.76 6.49
CA SER A 169 30.37 -2.38 7.71
C SER A 169 30.32 -3.91 7.63
N PHE A 170 29.29 -4.46 6.98
CA PHE A 170 29.12 -5.88 6.77
C PHE A 170 30.14 -6.42 5.76
N ASP A 171 30.41 -5.69 4.68
CA ASP A 171 31.47 -6.04 3.72
C ASP A 171 32.85 -6.06 4.38
N LYS A 172 33.16 -5.05 5.20
CA LYS A 172 34.41 -5.03 5.98
C LYS A 172 34.50 -6.21 6.94
N LEU A 173 33.42 -6.52 7.63
CA LEU A 173 33.37 -7.68 8.53
C LEU A 173 33.61 -8.98 7.76
N GLN A 174 33.02 -9.16 6.58
CA GLN A 174 33.27 -10.32 5.75
C GLN A 174 34.74 -10.44 5.35
N ILE A 175 35.36 -9.34 4.92
CA ILE A 175 36.79 -9.30 4.57
C ILE A 175 37.65 -9.66 5.77
N GLU A 176 37.38 -9.10 6.95
CA GLU A 176 38.11 -9.41 8.18
C GLU A 176 37.96 -10.88 8.59
N ILE A 177 36.76 -11.45 8.48
CA ILE A 177 36.50 -12.87 8.73
C ILE A 177 37.29 -13.74 7.74
N LEU A 178 37.24 -13.44 6.44
CA LEU A 178 37.98 -14.18 5.42
C LEU A 178 39.49 -14.12 5.67
N ASN A 179 40.04 -12.94 5.98
CA ASN A 179 41.44 -12.76 6.33
C ASN A 179 41.82 -13.57 7.57
N LYS A 180 40.97 -13.56 8.60
CA LYS A 180 41.21 -14.30 9.84
C LYS A 180 41.18 -15.81 9.58
N VAL A 181 40.18 -16.33 8.86
CA VAL A 181 40.07 -17.75 8.50
C VAL A 181 41.25 -18.19 7.62
N GLY A 182 41.62 -17.38 6.62
CA GLY A 182 42.80 -17.62 5.79
C GLY A 182 44.09 -17.67 6.61
N SER A 183 44.27 -16.74 7.56
CA SER A 183 45.41 -16.73 8.48
C SER A 183 45.48 -18.00 9.34
N TYR A 184 44.34 -18.45 9.89
CA TYR A 184 44.28 -19.71 10.62
C TYR A 184 44.63 -20.92 9.75
N GLY A 185 44.14 -20.95 8.50
CA GLY A 185 44.50 -21.99 7.54
C GLY A 185 46.00 -22.07 7.28
N ASN A 186 46.65 -20.91 7.09
CA ASN A 186 48.10 -20.82 6.93
C ASN A 186 48.85 -21.29 8.18
N THR A 187 48.44 -20.85 9.37
CA THR A 187 49.03 -21.30 10.65
C THR A 187 48.90 -22.81 10.83
N LEU A 188 47.73 -23.39 10.52
CA LEU A 188 47.51 -24.84 10.59
C LEU A 188 48.41 -25.61 9.61
N GLN A 189 48.62 -25.09 8.39
CA GLN A 189 49.55 -25.71 7.44
C GLN A 189 51.00 -25.66 7.92
N SER A 190 51.44 -24.54 8.51
CA SER A 190 52.77 -24.42 9.11
C SER A 190 52.95 -25.42 10.26
N ILE A 191 51.98 -25.50 11.18
CA ILE A 191 52.00 -26.48 12.29
C ILE A 191 52.06 -27.91 11.74
N LYS A 192 51.25 -28.24 10.71
CA LYS A 192 51.28 -29.56 10.07
C LYS A 192 52.66 -29.87 9.50
N LYS A 193 53.30 -28.91 8.84
CA LYS A 193 54.65 -29.08 8.27
C LYS A 193 55.69 -29.30 9.37
N GLU A 194 55.68 -28.48 10.42
CA GLU A 194 56.58 -28.63 11.56
C GLU A 194 56.37 -29.97 12.28
N MET A 195 55.12 -30.37 12.49
CA MET A 195 54.77 -31.66 13.06
C MET A 195 55.29 -32.83 12.21
N SER A 196 55.16 -32.74 10.88
CA SER A 196 55.72 -33.73 9.96
C SER A 196 57.24 -33.80 10.06
N MET A 197 57.92 -32.66 10.09
CA MET A 197 59.38 -32.61 10.25
C MET A 197 59.83 -33.17 11.61
N MET A 198 59.06 -32.93 12.67
CA MET A 198 59.31 -33.50 13.99
C MET A 198 59.12 -35.02 13.99
N GLN A 199 58.06 -35.52 13.35
CA GLN A 199 57.84 -36.96 13.16
C GLN A 199 58.99 -37.62 12.39
N ASP A 200 59.45 -36.99 11.32
CA ASP A 200 60.59 -37.49 10.53
C ASP A 200 61.89 -37.50 11.35
N SER A 201 62.15 -36.44 12.12
CA SER A 201 63.35 -36.30 12.96
C SER A 201 63.35 -37.32 14.09
N PHE A 202 62.20 -37.51 14.73
CA PHE A 202 61.99 -38.55 15.73
C PHE A 202 62.16 -39.93 15.12
N GLY A 203 61.56 -40.20 13.95
CA GLY A 203 61.70 -41.46 13.23
C GLY A 203 63.16 -41.78 12.87
N LYS A 204 63.93 -40.80 12.40
CA LYS A 204 65.37 -40.94 12.12
C LYS A 204 66.18 -41.23 13.38
N THR A 205 65.90 -40.51 14.47
CA THR A 205 66.59 -40.69 15.76
C THR A 205 66.29 -42.06 16.34
N MET A 206 65.03 -42.46 16.34
CA MET A 206 64.59 -43.77 16.80
C MET A 206 65.24 -44.90 15.98
N LYS A 207 65.30 -44.76 14.65
CA LYS A 207 66.03 -45.72 13.78
C LYS A 207 67.51 -45.82 14.14
N LYS A 208 68.17 -44.70 14.45
CA LYS A 208 69.59 -44.67 14.83
C LYS A 208 69.86 -45.34 16.18
N ILE A 209 68.90 -45.26 17.11
CA ILE A 209 68.98 -45.91 18.43
C ILE A 209 68.64 -47.41 18.32
N SER A 210 67.66 -47.77 17.49
CA SER A 210 67.21 -49.15 17.30
C SER A 210 68.14 -50.00 16.42
N THR A 211 68.96 -49.40 15.56
CA THR A 211 69.90 -50.16 14.71
C THR A 211 71.19 -50.47 15.47
N PRO A 212 71.55 -51.75 15.69
CA PRO A 212 72.80 -52.08 16.36
C PRO A 212 73.96 -51.62 15.48
N THR A 213 74.84 -50.79 16.04
CA THR A 213 76.07 -50.30 15.37
C THR A 213 76.94 -51.48 14.96
N LYS A 214 76.81 -51.96 13.72
CA LYS A 214 77.79 -52.86 13.11
C LYS A 214 79.08 -52.08 12.90
N LYS A 215 80.00 -52.13 13.87
CA LYS A 215 81.40 -51.70 13.74
C LYS A 215 81.98 -52.36 12.49
N LYS A 216 82.20 -51.59 11.43
CA LYS A 216 83.03 -52.01 10.29
C LYS A 216 84.47 -52.05 10.79
N THR A 217 84.96 -53.25 11.10
CA THR A 217 86.40 -53.50 11.28
C THR A 217 87.07 -53.31 9.93
N SER A 218 87.78 -52.20 9.77
CA SER A 218 88.75 -51.99 8.70
C SER A 218 89.86 -53.04 8.81
N LYS A 219 89.80 -54.10 8.00
CA LYS A 219 90.92 -55.03 7.85
C LYS A 219 91.95 -54.40 6.90
N LYS A 220 93.07 -54.05 7.51
CA LYS A 220 94.33 -53.64 6.87
C LYS A 220 95.12 -54.92 6.56
N LYS A 221 95.24 -55.28 5.28
CA LYS A 221 96.38 -55.95 4.62
C LYS A 221 95.93 -56.46 3.26
#